data_AF-Q29CH9-F1
#
_entry.id   AF-Q29CH9-F1
#
_cell.length_a   1.000
_cell.length_b   1.000
_cell.length_c   1.000
_cell.angle_alpha   90.00
_cell.angle_beta   90.00
_cell.angle_gamma   90.00
#
_symmetry.space_group_name_H-M   'P 1'
#
loop_
_entity.id
_entity.type
_entity.pdbx_description
1 polymer ?
#
loop_
_entity_poly.entity_id
_entity_poly.type
_entity_poly.pdbx_seq_one_letter_code
_entity_poly.pdbx_strand_id
1 'polypeptide(L)'
;MYCPRITKPQANDNRPQAKPKPKPKLESNQRPTTYYSGSDPRLEQLVVYRSLLEHLLDQKIHYDRERELEEQRLERFRREGLNERSLMVQERVLKKTQAMLPGIVFKMRNEVDRLQRLLETDQKQLRQLDLELFDQCQELVSASKQSLDHQL
;
A
#
# COMPACT_ATOMS: atom_id res chain seq x y z
N MET A 1 -19.32 74.62 14.47
CA MET A 1 -19.91 74.09 13.21
C MET A 1 -19.04 74.53 12.04
N TYR A 2 -18.02 73.75 11.69
CA TYR A 2 -17.30 73.80 10.41
C TYR A 2 -16.57 72.47 10.29
N CYS A 3 -16.92 71.68 9.28
CA CYS A 3 -16.25 70.41 8.96
C CYS A 3 -15.20 70.67 7.86
N PRO A 4 -13.91 70.39 8.09
CA PRO A 4 -12.96 70.22 6.99
C PRO A 4 -13.01 68.78 6.46
N ARG A 5 -13.20 68.65 5.14
CA ARG A 5 -13.06 67.37 4.41
C ARG A 5 -11.62 66.88 4.53
N ILE A 6 -11.42 65.73 5.17
CA ILE A 6 -10.17 64.99 5.10
C ILE A 6 -10.25 64.04 3.91
N THR A 7 -9.44 64.33 2.90
CA THR A 7 -9.18 63.50 1.72
C THR A 7 -8.53 62.18 2.17
N LYS A 8 -9.09 61.05 1.71
CA LYS A 8 -8.50 59.73 1.94
C LYS A 8 -7.16 59.62 1.20
N PRO A 9 -6.07 59.13 1.82
CA PRO A 9 -4.84 58.85 1.10
C PRO A 9 -5.06 57.70 0.11
N GLN A 10 -4.59 57.88 -1.13
CA GLN A 10 -4.51 56.84 -2.14
C GLN A 10 -3.58 55.73 -1.65
N ALA A 11 -4.10 54.50 -1.55
CA ALA A 11 -3.27 53.32 -1.41
C ALA A 11 -2.46 53.14 -2.70
N ASN A 12 -1.14 53.17 -2.59
CA ASN A 12 -0.21 52.89 -3.68
C ASN A 12 -0.14 51.36 -3.86
N ASP A 13 -1.01 50.80 -4.71
CA ASP A 13 -1.02 49.38 -5.06
C ASP A 13 0.13 49.03 -6.03
N ASN A 14 1.37 49.19 -5.58
CA ASN A 14 2.52 48.58 -6.24
C ASN A 14 2.72 47.16 -5.73
N ARG A 15 1.82 46.25 -6.12
CA ARG A 15 2.02 44.81 -5.96
C ARG A 15 2.69 44.27 -7.25
N PRO A 16 3.93 43.78 -7.20
CA PRO A 16 4.51 43.10 -8.36
C PRO A 16 3.67 41.85 -8.66
N GLN A 17 3.11 41.78 -9.87
CA GLN A 17 2.41 40.59 -10.33
C GLN A 17 3.42 39.43 -10.46
N ALA A 18 3.32 38.46 -9.56
CA ALA A 18 4.06 37.21 -9.69
C ALA A 18 3.53 36.46 -10.91
N LYS A 19 4.41 36.23 -11.90
CA LYS A 19 4.11 35.40 -13.07
C LYS A 19 3.64 34.00 -12.60
N PRO A 20 2.58 33.42 -13.19
CA PRO A 20 2.14 32.09 -12.81
C PRO A 20 3.25 31.08 -13.12
N LYS A 21 3.76 30.40 -12.08
CA LYS A 21 4.68 29.27 -12.25
C LYS A 21 3.94 28.16 -13.02
N PRO A 22 4.55 27.53 -14.03
CA PRO A 22 3.93 26.39 -14.70
C PRO A 22 3.73 25.28 -13.68
N LYS A 23 2.49 24.76 -13.62
CA LYS A 23 2.15 23.61 -12.77
C LYS A 23 3.01 22.43 -13.21
N PRO A 24 3.64 21.68 -12.29
CA PRO A 24 4.30 20.43 -12.66
C PRO A 24 3.22 19.53 -13.27
N LYS A 25 3.46 19.05 -14.49
CA LYS A 25 2.65 18.02 -15.11
C LYS A 25 2.78 16.80 -14.19
N LEU A 26 1.67 16.39 -13.59
CA LEU A 26 1.59 15.12 -12.91
C LEU A 26 1.76 14.07 -14.02
N GLU A 27 3.00 13.63 -14.26
CA GLU A 27 3.26 12.44 -15.05
C GLU A 27 2.60 11.30 -14.29
N SER A 28 1.39 10.94 -14.72
CA SER A 28 0.78 9.71 -14.31
C SER A 28 1.71 8.62 -14.82
N ASN A 29 2.54 8.06 -13.93
CA ASN A 29 3.16 6.75 -14.11
C ASN A 29 2.04 5.71 -14.19
N GLN A 30 1.26 5.76 -15.27
CA GLN A 30 0.38 4.69 -15.65
C GLN A 30 1.32 3.57 -16.09
N ARG A 31 1.46 2.56 -15.23
CA ARG A 31 1.99 1.26 -15.66
C ARG A 31 1.22 0.89 -16.93
N PRO A 32 1.89 0.44 -18.01
CA PRO A 32 1.20 0.09 -19.24
C PRO A 32 0.12 -0.95 -18.91
N THR A 33 -1.15 -0.57 -19.00
CA THR A 33 -2.27 -1.53 -18.99
C THR A 33 -2.47 -2.01 -20.43
N THR A 34 -1.40 -2.51 -21.04
CA THR A 34 -1.52 -3.26 -22.28
C THR A 34 -2.09 -4.62 -21.90
N TYR A 35 -3.41 -4.68 -21.74
CA TYR A 35 -4.11 -5.95 -21.89
C TYR A 35 -3.77 -6.45 -23.29
N TYR A 36 -2.91 -7.46 -23.34
CA TYR A 36 -2.42 -8.09 -24.54
C TYR A 36 -3.63 -8.65 -25.28
N SER A 37 -4.07 -8.01 -26.35
CA SER A 37 -5.21 -8.47 -27.16
C SER A 37 -4.88 -9.72 -28.01
N GLY A 38 -4.00 -10.59 -27.50
CA GLY A 38 -3.50 -11.78 -28.17
C GLY A 38 -2.76 -12.78 -27.26
N SER A 39 -2.78 -12.61 -25.94
CA SER A 39 -2.27 -13.63 -25.00
C SER A 39 -3.35 -14.66 -24.65
N ASP A 40 -2.91 -15.86 -24.24
CA ASP A 40 -3.84 -16.86 -23.71
C ASP A 40 -4.50 -16.29 -22.43
N PRO A 41 -5.85 -16.31 -22.33
CA PRO A 41 -6.56 -15.71 -21.20
C PRO A 41 -6.17 -16.31 -19.85
N ARG A 42 -5.64 -17.53 -19.82
CA ARG A 42 -5.12 -18.14 -18.58
C ARG A 42 -3.84 -17.46 -18.11
N LEU A 43 -2.95 -17.08 -19.04
CA LEU A 43 -1.73 -16.34 -18.69
C LEU A 43 -2.08 -14.94 -18.16
N GLU A 44 -3.07 -14.28 -18.75
CA GLU A 44 -3.54 -12.98 -18.26
C GLU A 44 -4.08 -13.09 -16.82
N GLN A 45 -4.92 -14.10 -16.56
CA GLN A 45 -5.42 -14.36 -15.21
C GLN A 45 -4.27 -14.69 -14.25
N LEU A 46 -3.29 -15.47 -14.70
CA LEU A 46 -2.14 -15.86 -13.89
C LEU A 46 -1.31 -14.65 -13.48
N VAL A 47 -1.00 -13.74 -14.43
CA VAL A 47 -0.31 -12.48 -14.14
C VAL A 47 -1.09 -11.61 -13.15
N VAL A 48 -2.40 -11.47 -13.35
CA VAL A 48 -3.24 -10.65 -12.47
C VAL A 48 -3.27 -11.20 -11.05
N TYR A 49 -3.53 -12.51 -10.89
CA TYR A 49 -3.60 -13.15 -9.57
C TYR A 49 -2.24 -13.15 -8.88
N ARG A 50 -1.17 -13.39 -9.63
CA ARG A 50 0.20 -13.27 -9.12
C ARG A 50 0.48 -11.87 -8.58
N SER A 51 0.30 -10.83 -9.40
CA SER A 51 0.59 -9.44 -8.99
C SER A 51 -0.26 -9.00 -7.78
N LEU A 52 -1.51 -9.45 -7.71
CA LEU A 52 -2.37 -9.15 -6.57
C LEU A 52 -1.89 -9.86 -5.29
N LEU A 53 -1.51 -11.13 -5.38
CA LEU A 53 -1.00 -11.88 -4.23
C LEU A 53 0.37 -11.36 -3.77
N GLU A 54 1.28 -11.03 -4.69
CA GLU A 54 2.56 -10.35 -4.38
C GLU A 54 2.32 -9.07 -3.59
N HIS A 55 1.39 -8.24 -4.06
CA HIS A 55 1.08 -6.98 -3.38
C HIS A 55 0.52 -7.21 -1.96
N LEU A 56 -0.35 -8.20 -1.77
CA LEU A 56 -0.89 -8.54 -0.46
C LEU A 56 0.18 -9.11 0.49
N LEU A 57 1.10 -9.93 -0.04
CA LEU A 57 2.22 -10.46 0.72
C LEU A 57 3.16 -9.34 1.18
N ASP A 58 3.50 -8.40 0.29
CA ASP A 58 4.32 -7.23 0.63
C ASP A 58 3.64 -6.36 1.70
N GLN A 59 2.34 -6.12 1.57
CA GLN A 59 1.56 -5.40 2.59
C GLN A 59 1.63 -6.13 3.94
N LYS A 60 1.43 -7.45 3.95
CA LYS A 60 1.50 -8.25 5.18
C LYS A 60 2.87 -8.14 5.84
N ILE A 61 3.95 -8.35 5.08
CA ILE A 61 5.32 -8.25 5.57
C ILE A 61 5.60 -6.86 6.13
N HIS A 62 5.14 -5.81 5.45
CA HIS A 62 5.29 -4.44 5.94
C HIS A 62 4.61 -4.23 7.28
N TYR A 63 3.33 -4.59 7.41
CA TYR A 63 2.58 -4.37 8.66
C TYR A 63 2.99 -5.32 9.80
N ASP A 64 3.47 -6.53 9.51
CA ASP A 64 4.08 -7.39 10.53
C ASP A 64 5.36 -6.75 11.09
N ARG A 65 6.23 -6.21 10.23
CA ARG A 65 7.44 -5.47 10.67
C ARG A 65 7.10 -4.21 11.46
N GLU A 66 6.14 -3.41 10.99
CA GLU A 66 5.72 -2.21 11.71
C GLU A 66 5.11 -2.56 13.08
N ARG A 67 4.36 -3.66 13.18
CA ARG A 67 3.86 -4.16 14.48
C ARG A 67 5.03 -4.43 15.43
N GLU A 68 6.02 -5.18 14.98
CA GLU A 68 7.20 -5.52 15.80
C GLU A 68 7.97 -4.27 16.24
N LEU A 69 8.16 -3.31 15.34
CA LEU A 69 8.84 -2.04 15.67
C LEU A 69 8.07 -1.23 16.71
N GLU A 70 6.74 -1.13 16.58
CA GLU A 70 5.92 -0.37 17.52
C GLU A 70 5.77 -1.10 18.87
N GLU A 71 5.82 -2.43 18.90
CA GLU A 71 5.93 -3.24 20.13
C GLU A 71 7.24 -2.98 20.86
N GLN A 72 8.37 -3.02 20.13
CA GLN A 72 9.70 -2.70 20.69
C GLN A 72 9.77 -1.26 21.20
N ARG A 73 9.17 -0.30 20.48
CA ARG A 73 9.10 1.10 20.91
C ARG A 73 8.28 1.26 22.19
N LEU A 74 7.12 0.60 22.29
CA LEU A 74 6.29 0.65 23.49
C LEU A 74 7.02 0.06 24.70
N GLU A 75 7.70 -1.08 24.50
CA GLU A 75 8.50 -1.72 25.54
C GLU A 75 9.65 -0.83 26.00
N ARG A 76 10.32 -0.15 25.06
CA ARG A 76 11.32 0.86 25.38
C ARG A 76 10.74 2.01 26.21
N PHE A 77 9.56 2.52 25.85
CA PHE A 77 8.93 3.60 26.61
C PHE A 77 8.60 3.21 28.05
N ARG A 78 8.21 1.95 28.28
CA ARG A 78 7.98 1.40 29.62
C ARG A 78 9.28 1.36 30.43
N ARG A 79 10.39 0.92 29.82
CA ARG A 79 11.70 0.85 30.47
C ARG A 79 12.30 2.21 30.79
N GLU A 80 12.08 3.20 29.92
CA GLU A 80 12.50 4.58 30.13
C GLU A 80 11.63 5.34 31.15
N GLY A 81 10.53 4.74 31.62
CA GLY A 81 9.65 5.34 32.63
C GLY A 81 8.87 6.55 32.11
N LEU A 82 8.52 6.57 30.82
CA LEU A 82 7.68 7.64 30.27
C LEU A 82 6.32 7.69 30.95
N ASN A 83 5.72 8.88 30.97
CA ASN A 83 4.42 9.08 31.60
C ASN A 83 3.31 8.30 30.88
N GLU A 84 2.22 8.05 31.63
CA GLU A 84 1.07 7.27 31.19
C GLU A 84 0.45 7.80 29.89
N ARG A 85 0.35 9.13 29.73
CA ARG A 85 -0.18 9.73 28.51
C ARG A 85 0.63 9.35 27.28
N SER A 86 1.95 9.29 27.39
CA SER A 86 2.85 8.92 26.30
C SER A 86 2.73 7.44 25.96
N LEU A 87 2.62 6.58 26.98
CA LEU A 87 2.36 5.16 26.81
C LEU A 87 1.02 4.90 26.10
N MET A 88 -0.06 5.57 26.52
CA MET A 88 -1.39 5.43 25.90
C MET A 88 -1.41 5.86 24.43
N VAL A 89 -0.65 6.90 24.07
CA VAL A 89 -0.51 7.33 22.68
C VAL A 89 0.19 6.25 21.86
N GLN A 90 1.28 5.69 22.38
CA GLN A 90 2.04 4.65 21.72
C GLN A 90 1.24 3.34 21.56
N GLU A 91 0.47 2.94 22.59
CA GLU A 91 -0.45 1.81 22.52
C GLU A 91 -1.52 1.99 21.44
N ARG A 92 -2.01 3.22 21.25
CA ARG A 92 -2.96 3.53 20.17
C ARG A 92 -2.32 3.39 18.80
N VAL A 93 -1.04 3.76 18.65
CA VAL A 93 -0.30 3.57 17.39
C VAL A 93 -0.19 2.06 17.11
N LEU A 94 0.31 1.29 18.08
CA LEU A 94 0.43 -0.17 17.94
C LEU A 94 -0.91 -0.82 17.57
N LYS A 95 -1.99 -0.47 18.27
CA LYS A 95 -3.33 -1.02 17.99
C LYS A 95 -3.81 -0.72 16.57
N LYS A 96 -3.52 0.48 16.04
CA LYS A 96 -3.87 0.85 14.66
C LYS A 96 -3.08 0.01 13.65
N THR A 97 -1.79 -0.20 13.89
CA THR A 97 -0.94 -1.05 13.06
C THR A 97 -1.46 -2.49 13.05
N GLN A 98 -1.73 -3.06 14.23
CA GLN A 98 -2.30 -4.41 14.36
C GLN A 98 -3.66 -4.55 13.66
N ALA A 99 -4.50 -3.51 13.70
CA ALA A 99 -5.82 -3.52 13.07
C ALA A 99 -5.79 -3.62 11.53
N MET A 100 -4.65 -3.35 10.88
CA MET A 100 -4.50 -3.51 9.43
C MET A 100 -4.36 -4.98 9.00
N LEU A 101 -3.77 -5.82 9.85
CA LEU A 101 -3.40 -7.19 9.51
C LEU A 101 -4.59 -8.11 9.20
N PRO A 102 -5.70 -8.12 9.98
CA PRO A 102 -6.81 -9.05 9.73
C PRO A 102 -7.40 -8.92 8.32
N GLY A 103 -7.55 -7.69 7.82
CA GLY A 103 -8.09 -7.42 6.49
C GLY A 103 -7.14 -7.88 5.37
N ILE A 104 -5.83 -7.68 5.56
CA ILE A 104 -4.82 -8.14 4.60
C ILE A 104 -4.76 -9.66 4.57
N VAL A 105 -4.70 -10.30 5.75
CA VAL A 105 -4.68 -11.76 5.91
C VAL A 105 -5.91 -12.42 5.28
N PHE A 106 -7.09 -11.84 5.49
CA PHE A 106 -8.32 -12.34 4.87
C PHE A 106 -8.26 -12.30 3.33
N LYS A 107 -7.86 -11.15 2.76
CA LYS A 107 -7.71 -11.01 1.30
C LYS A 107 -6.66 -11.96 0.76
N MET A 108 -5.53 -12.08 1.45
CA MET A 108 -4.42 -12.93 1.05
C MET A 108 -4.81 -14.42 1.03
N ARG A 109 -5.56 -14.90 2.03
CA ARG A 109 -6.11 -16.27 2.02
C ARG A 109 -6.98 -16.53 0.79
N ASN A 110 -7.89 -15.61 0.49
CA ASN A 110 -8.76 -15.75 -0.68
C ASN A 110 -7.98 -15.77 -2.00
N GLU A 111 -6.97 -14.91 -2.14
CA GLU A 111 -6.15 -14.86 -3.35
C GLU A 111 -5.19 -16.06 -3.48
N VAL A 112 -4.67 -16.59 -2.37
CA VAL A 112 -3.96 -17.88 -2.34
C VAL A 112 -4.87 -18.99 -2.86
N ASP A 113 -6.08 -19.11 -2.34
CA ASP A 113 -7.02 -20.15 -2.77
C ASP A 113 -7.41 -20.01 -4.24
N ARG A 114 -7.51 -18.77 -4.75
CA ARG A 114 -7.87 -18.48 -6.13
C ARG A 114 -6.73 -18.81 -7.09
N LEU A 115 -5.51 -18.35 -6.80
CA LEU A 115 -4.33 -18.64 -7.61
C LEU A 115 -4.02 -20.14 -7.59
N GLN A 116 -4.09 -20.77 -6.42
CA GLN A 116 -3.87 -22.21 -6.30
C GLN A 116 -4.88 -23.02 -7.12
N ARG A 117 -6.17 -22.67 -7.07
CA ARG A 117 -7.20 -23.32 -7.89
C ARG A 117 -6.92 -23.21 -9.38
N LEU A 118 -6.44 -22.06 -9.86
CA LEU A 118 -6.04 -21.87 -11.26
C LEU A 118 -4.86 -22.78 -11.64
N LEU A 119 -3.81 -22.79 -10.80
CA LEU A 119 -2.61 -23.62 -11.00
C LEU A 119 -2.92 -25.12 -11.03
N GLU A 120 -3.88 -25.57 -10.21
CA GLU A 120 -4.30 -26.97 -10.15
C GLU A 120 -5.20 -27.36 -11.33
N THR A 121 -6.14 -26.49 -11.71
CA THR A 121 -7.12 -26.78 -12.77
C THR A 121 -6.49 -26.84 -14.16
N ASP A 122 -5.60 -25.89 -14.48
CA ASP A 122 -5.00 -25.74 -15.81
C ASP A 122 -3.50 -26.08 -15.83
N GLN A 123 -3.03 -26.90 -14.87
CA GLN A 123 -1.61 -27.17 -14.64
C GLN A 123 -0.81 -27.49 -15.90
N LYS A 124 -1.31 -28.41 -16.74
CA LYS A 124 -0.59 -28.89 -17.93
C LYS A 124 -0.50 -27.79 -18.99
N GLN A 125 -1.59 -27.07 -19.21
CA GLN A 125 -1.68 -25.99 -20.19
C GLN A 125 -0.80 -24.82 -19.78
N LEU A 126 -0.89 -24.39 -18.51
CA LEU A 126 -0.10 -23.29 -18.00
C LEU A 126 1.41 -23.57 -18.09
N ARG A 127 1.85 -24.78 -17.73
CA ARG A 127 3.26 -25.19 -17.87
C ARG A 127 3.75 -25.21 -19.32
N GLN A 128 2.89 -25.54 -20.28
CA GLN A 128 3.24 -25.52 -21.70
C GLN A 128 3.30 -24.10 -22.26
N LEU A 129 2.42 -23.22 -21.77
CA LEU A 129 2.34 -21.82 -22.19
C LEU A 129 3.50 -21.00 -21.64
N ASP A 130 3.77 -21.11 -20.34
CA ASP A 130 4.85 -20.39 -19.65
C ASP A 130 5.23 -21.12 -18.35
N LEU A 131 6.27 -21.94 -18.43
CA LEU A 131 6.77 -22.72 -17.30
C LEU A 131 7.35 -21.83 -16.20
N GLU A 132 8.06 -20.76 -16.58
CA GLU A 132 8.72 -19.88 -15.61
C GLU A 132 7.68 -19.11 -14.79
N LEU A 133 6.68 -18.51 -15.45
CA LEU A 133 5.59 -17.83 -14.75
C LEU A 133 4.79 -18.80 -13.86
N PHE A 134 4.58 -20.03 -14.33
CA PHE A 134 3.92 -21.06 -13.54
C PHE A 134 4.70 -21.38 -12.25
N ASP A 135 6.00 -21.62 -12.35
CA ASP A 135 6.86 -21.93 -11.21
C ASP A 135 6.94 -20.75 -10.23
N GLN A 136 7.09 -19.51 -10.73
CA GLN A 136 7.02 -18.28 -9.91
C GLN A 136 5.72 -18.19 -9.12
N CYS A 137 4.58 -18.54 -9.73
CA CYS A 137 3.29 -18.54 -9.04
C CYS A 137 3.20 -19.64 -7.97
N GLN A 138 3.78 -20.83 -8.21
CA GLN A 138 3.83 -21.89 -7.20
C GLN A 138 4.67 -21.49 -5.99
N GLU A 139 5.84 -20.90 -6.23
CA GLU A 139 6.71 -20.37 -5.18
C GLU A 139 6.00 -19.29 -4.38
N LEU A 140 5.33 -18.36 -5.05
CA LEU A 140 4.56 -17.30 -4.39
C LEU A 140 3.43 -17.85 -3.52
N VAL A 141 2.68 -18.85 -3.99
CA VAL A 141 1.64 -19.52 -3.19
C VAL A 141 2.25 -20.18 -1.95
N SER A 142 3.38 -20.86 -2.11
CA SER A 142 4.11 -21.49 -1.00
C SER A 142 4.57 -20.46 0.05
N ALA A 143 5.26 -19.40 -0.39
CA ALA A 143 5.72 -18.32 0.47
C ALA A 143 4.55 -17.62 1.18
N SER A 144 3.44 -17.43 0.47
CA SER A 144 2.23 -16.81 1.01
C SER A 144 1.60 -17.67 2.10
N LYS A 145 1.51 -18.99 1.90
CA LYS A 145 1.01 -19.93 2.93
C LYS A 145 1.90 -19.93 4.17
N GLN A 146 3.22 -20.01 3.99
CA GLN A 146 4.17 -19.94 5.11
C GLN A 146 4.01 -18.64 5.91
N SER A 147 3.83 -17.51 5.22
CA SER A 147 3.58 -16.21 5.88
C SER A 147 2.25 -16.19 6.65
N LEU A 148 1.21 -16.84 6.13
CA LEU A 148 -0.10 -16.95 6.78
C LEU A 148 -0.09 -17.88 8.01
N ASP A 149 0.75 -18.91 8.00
CA ASP A 149 0.88 -19.88 9.09
C ASP A 149 1.63 -19.31 10.30
N HIS A 150 2.50 -18.31 10.09
CA HIS A 150 3.27 -17.64 11.15
C HIS A 150 2.43 -16.76 12.11
N GLN A 151 1.11 -16.93 12.14
CA GLN A 151 0.14 -16.17 12.95
C GLN A 151 -0.73 -17.05 13.88
N LEU A 152 -0.35 -18.31 14.11
CA LEU A 152 -0.90 -19.19 15.16
C LEU A 152 0.18 -19.50 16.22
#